data_AF-A0A5B9MEQ8-F1
#
_entry.id   AF-A0A5B9MEQ8-F1
#
_cell.length_a   1.000
_cell.length_b   1.000
_cell.length_c   1.000
_cell.angle_alpha   90.00
_cell.angle_beta   90.00
_cell.angle_gamma   90.00
#
_symmetry.space_group_name_H-M   'P 1'
#
loop_
_entity.id
_entity.type
_entity.pdbx_description
1 polymer ?
#
loop_
_entity_poly.entity_id
_entity_poly.type
_entity_poly.pdbx_seq_one_letter_code
_entity_poly.pdbx_strand_id
1 'polypeptide(L)'
;MTERPAPYRITKPQTAGGSGAGFNQSAAMENREMESAIAKPERTYLGMFSVRTGVLVATDPCYDIGSCGGLMAVSRGVWSAMVDAGFDENTLTVCHESFKPSDADKWELMPFQVGVDTGRFGLFDAVTYDNDNDELLDECCIAMGTSIGGVVAFGAVSLTGFGDGCFSCSVIRRDRRIVAVKLN
;
A
#
# COMPACT_ATOMS: atom_id res chain seq x y z
N MET A 1 29.14 27.74 -49.34
CA MET A 1 29.63 26.52 -50.02
C MET A 1 31.14 26.65 -50.15
N THR A 2 31.88 26.02 -49.25
CA THR A 2 33.31 25.74 -49.41
C THR A 2 33.63 24.51 -48.57
N GLU A 3 34.37 23.61 -49.19
CA GLU A 3 34.40 22.17 -48.94
C GLU A 3 35.27 21.77 -47.74
N ARG A 4 34.96 20.61 -47.14
CA ARG A 4 35.89 19.90 -46.23
C ARG A 4 37.04 19.28 -47.02
N PRO A 5 38.18 19.02 -46.37
CA PRO A 5 38.61 17.63 -46.32
C PRO A 5 39.10 17.14 -44.94
N ALA A 6 39.18 15.80 -44.88
CA ALA A 6 39.33 14.84 -43.78
C ALA A 6 40.47 15.05 -42.75
N PRO A 7 40.33 14.44 -41.55
CA PRO A 7 41.47 14.06 -40.73
C PRO A 7 41.81 12.56 -40.77
N TYR A 8 43.06 12.31 -41.16
CA TYR A 8 44.07 11.36 -40.65
C TYR A 8 43.68 9.97 -40.10
N ARG A 9 44.30 8.95 -40.72
CA ARG A 9 44.46 7.57 -40.24
C ARG A 9 45.43 7.51 -39.05
N ILE A 10 45.09 6.72 -38.03
CA ILE A 10 46.05 6.07 -37.13
C ILE A 10 45.75 4.57 -37.12
N THR A 11 46.80 3.79 -37.37
CA THR A 11 46.82 2.33 -37.55
C THR A 11 46.70 1.56 -36.23
N LYS A 12 46.02 0.41 -36.28
CA LYS A 12 45.83 -0.56 -35.18
C LYS A 12 47.15 -1.17 -34.70
N PRO A 13 47.17 -1.67 -33.44
CA PRO A 13 47.87 -2.91 -33.12
C PRO A 13 46.89 -4.07 -32.84
N GLN A 14 47.10 -5.12 -33.63
CA GLN A 14 47.01 -6.57 -33.38
C GLN A 14 46.08 -7.14 -32.29
N THR A 15 45.19 -8.01 -32.75
CA THR A 15 44.54 -9.08 -32.01
C THR A 15 45.54 -10.15 -31.56
N ALA A 16 45.58 -10.46 -30.27
CA ALA A 16 46.05 -11.74 -29.75
C ALA A 16 44.84 -12.48 -29.16
N GLY A 17 44.61 -13.70 -29.63
CA GLY A 17 43.56 -14.58 -29.14
C GLY A 17 43.83 -15.03 -27.70
N GLY A 18 42.77 -15.18 -26.93
CA GLY A 18 42.77 -15.80 -25.60
C GLY A 18 41.37 -16.24 -25.25
N SER A 19 41.11 -17.53 -25.37
CA SER A 19 39.91 -18.20 -24.85
C SER A 19 39.86 -18.10 -23.33
N GLY A 20 38.69 -17.96 -22.73
CA GLY A 20 38.52 -18.22 -21.31
C GLY A 20 37.36 -17.46 -20.71
N ALA A 21 36.27 -18.18 -20.47
CA ALA A 21 35.11 -17.70 -19.74
C ALA A 21 35.51 -17.15 -18.36
N GLY A 22 35.32 -15.84 -18.16
CA GLY A 22 35.31 -15.19 -16.87
C GLY A 22 34.01 -14.42 -16.75
N PHE A 23 32.91 -15.15 -16.57
CA PHE A 23 31.62 -14.55 -16.28
C PHE A 23 31.72 -13.74 -14.99
N ASN A 24 31.25 -12.49 -15.04
CA ASN A 24 30.97 -11.59 -13.92
C ASN A 24 30.10 -12.32 -12.86
N GLN A 25 30.72 -13.07 -11.96
CA GLN A 25 30.01 -13.66 -10.82
C GLN A 25 29.94 -12.66 -9.65
N SER A 26 30.89 -11.74 -9.47
CA SER A 26 30.87 -10.84 -8.30
C SER A 26 29.80 -9.74 -8.42
N ALA A 27 29.65 -9.10 -9.58
CA ALA A 27 28.64 -8.04 -9.77
C ALA A 27 27.19 -8.56 -9.69
N ALA A 28 26.94 -9.83 -10.04
CA ALA A 28 25.63 -10.46 -9.90
C ALA A 28 25.34 -10.90 -8.44
N MET A 29 26.38 -11.16 -7.65
CA MET A 29 26.27 -11.52 -6.24
C MET A 29 26.06 -10.28 -5.37
N GLU A 30 26.78 -9.18 -5.65
CA GLU A 30 26.61 -7.89 -4.96
C GLU A 30 25.23 -7.26 -5.22
N ASN A 31 24.68 -7.38 -6.44
CA ASN A 31 23.31 -6.93 -6.72
C ASN A 31 22.23 -7.78 -6.02
N ARG A 32 22.49 -9.09 -5.80
CA ARG A 32 21.56 -9.98 -5.08
C ARG A 32 21.59 -9.75 -3.57
N GLU A 33 22.72 -9.35 -3.01
CA GLU A 33 22.83 -9.01 -1.58
C GLU A 33 22.24 -7.62 -1.28
N MET A 34 22.27 -6.69 -2.23
CA MET A 34 21.68 -5.35 -2.07
C MET A 34 20.15 -5.35 -2.15
N GLU A 35 19.53 -6.19 -3.00
CA GLU A 35 18.07 -6.38 -3.03
C GLU A 35 17.54 -7.12 -1.78
N SER A 36 18.41 -7.86 -1.07
CA SER A 36 18.05 -8.60 0.14
C SER A 36 18.06 -7.73 1.41
N ALA A 37 18.52 -6.47 1.34
CA ALA A 37 18.72 -5.61 2.51
C ALA A 37 17.70 -4.46 2.64
N ILE A 38 16.65 -4.42 1.80
CA ILE A 38 15.49 -3.57 2.09
C ILE A 38 14.79 -4.23 3.29
N ALA A 39 14.96 -3.65 4.47
CA ALA A 39 14.28 -4.08 5.68
C ALA A 39 12.79 -4.23 5.36
N LYS A 40 12.20 -5.40 5.68
CA LYS A 40 10.76 -5.57 5.57
C LYS A 40 10.09 -4.45 6.36
N PRO A 41 9.04 -3.80 5.81
CA PRO A 41 8.34 -2.74 6.51
C PRO A 41 7.90 -3.24 7.89
N GLU A 42 8.08 -2.41 8.91
CA GLU A 42 7.70 -2.76 10.27
C GLU A 42 6.17 -2.85 10.32
N ARG A 43 5.66 -4.08 10.51
CA ARG A 43 4.23 -4.35 10.62
C ARG A 43 3.78 -4.19 12.05
N THR A 44 2.87 -3.25 12.29
CA THR A 44 2.24 -3.03 13.58
C THR A 44 0.81 -3.55 13.57
N TYR A 45 0.45 -4.36 14.57
CA TYR A 45 -0.93 -4.77 14.81
C TYR A 45 -1.68 -3.65 15.55
N LEU A 46 -2.79 -3.19 14.98
CA LEU A 46 -3.56 -2.06 15.51
C LEU A 46 -4.68 -2.51 16.44
N GLY A 47 -5.30 -3.67 16.18
CA GLY A 47 -6.40 -4.20 16.96
C GLY A 47 -7.47 -4.85 16.10
N MET A 48 -8.70 -4.90 16.63
CA MET A 48 -9.87 -5.44 15.93
C MET A 48 -11.03 -4.46 15.97
N PHE A 49 -11.87 -4.50 14.94
CA PHE A 49 -13.12 -3.76 14.86
C PHE A 49 -14.23 -4.63 14.25
N SER A 50 -15.47 -4.19 14.39
CA SER A 50 -16.63 -4.94 13.88
C SER A 50 -17.18 -4.36 12.60
N VAL A 51 -17.53 -5.22 11.65
CA VAL A 51 -18.31 -4.88 10.46
C VAL A 51 -19.72 -5.47 10.61
N ARG A 52 -20.68 -4.59 10.89
CA ARG A 52 -22.11 -4.86 11.06
C ARG A 52 -22.89 -4.79 9.74
N THR A 53 -22.64 -3.83 8.86
CA THR A 53 -23.46 -3.63 7.64
C THR A 53 -23.04 -4.58 6.51
N GLY A 54 -21.79 -5.02 6.52
CA GLY A 54 -21.19 -5.75 5.40
C GLY A 54 -20.76 -4.81 4.27
N VAL A 55 -20.63 -3.51 4.55
CA VAL A 55 -20.09 -2.51 3.65
C VAL A 55 -18.95 -1.80 4.36
N LEU A 56 -17.77 -1.84 3.77
CA LEU A 56 -16.66 -0.96 4.16
C LEU A 56 -16.59 0.24 3.24
N VAL A 57 -16.30 1.40 3.82
CA VAL A 57 -15.99 2.68 3.20
C VAL A 57 -14.49 2.88 3.32
N ALA A 58 -13.81 3.03 2.19
CA ALA A 58 -12.42 3.47 2.14
C ALA A 58 -12.39 4.98 1.86
N THR A 59 -11.87 5.78 2.80
CA THR A 59 -11.88 7.24 2.69
C THR A 59 -10.91 7.92 3.66
N ASP A 60 -10.69 9.22 3.48
CA ASP A 60 -10.17 10.12 4.52
C ASP A 60 -11.30 10.38 5.54
N PRO A 61 -11.06 10.21 6.85
CA PRO A 61 -12.09 10.40 7.86
C PRO A 61 -12.69 11.81 7.95
N CYS A 62 -12.14 12.81 7.25
CA CYS A 62 -12.75 14.15 7.13
C CYS A 62 -13.85 14.25 6.06
N TYR A 63 -14.03 13.23 5.22
CA TYR A 63 -14.99 13.25 4.12
C TYR A 63 -16.28 12.49 4.42
N ASP A 64 -17.36 13.00 3.85
CA ASP A 64 -18.62 12.27 3.70
C ASP A 64 -18.47 11.08 2.73
N ILE A 65 -19.35 10.09 2.91
CA ILE A 65 -19.43 8.94 2.00
C ILE A 65 -19.61 9.40 0.55
N GLY A 66 -18.75 8.91 -0.33
CA GLY A 66 -18.90 9.06 -1.79
C GLY A 66 -18.20 10.27 -2.39
N SER A 67 -17.58 11.13 -1.58
CA SER A 67 -16.84 12.30 -2.07
C SER A 67 -15.51 11.90 -2.72
N CYS A 68 -14.63 11.23 -1.97
CA CYS A 68 -13.26 10.88 -2.39
C CYS A 68 -12.84 9.49 -1.86
N GLY A 69 -13.61 8.46 -2.20
CA GLY A 69 -13.41 7.13 -1.66
C GLY A 69 -14.17 6.03 -2.39
N GLY A 70 -14.28 4.86 -1.77
CA GLY A 70 -14.98 3.73 -2.37
C GLY A 70 -15.73 2.85 -1.37
N LEU A 71 -16.83 2.27 -1.85
CA LEU A 71 -17.66 1.34 -1.10
C LEU A 71 -17.35 -0.10 -1.51
N MET A 72 -17.27 -1.00 -0.52
CA MET A 72 -16.92 -2.40 -0.72
C MET A 72 -17.90 -3.31 0.00
N ALA A 73 -18.55 -4.20 -0.74
CA ALA A 73 -19.34 -5.28 -0.16
C ALA A 73 -18.40 -6.35 0.43
N VAL A 74 -18.37 -6.44 1.76
CA VAL A 74 -17.46 -7.31 2.50
C VAL A 74 -18.20 -8.30 3.40
N SER A 75 -17.47 -9.25 3.97
CA SER A 75 -18.01 -10.13 5.01
C SER A 75 -18.29 -9.38 6.30
N ARG A 76 -19.48 -9.57 6.88
CA ARG A 76 -19.81 -9.13 8.24
C ARG A 76 -19.07 -9.99 9.25
N GLY A 77 -18.73 -9.39 10.39
CA GLY A 77 -18.02 -10.06 11.47
C GLY A 77 -16.89 -9.20 12.03
N VAL A 78 -15.94 -9.85 12.70
CA VAL A 78 -14.80 -9.17 13.30
C VAL A 78 -13.64 -9.13 12.31
N TRP A 79 -12.97 -7.98 12.26
CA TRP A 79 -11.83 -7.73 11.38
C TRP A 79 -10.63 -7.30 12.20
N SER A 80 -9.45 -7.83 11.87
CA SER A 80 -8.16 -7.41 12.44
C SER A 80 -7.50 -6.37 11.55
N ALA A 81 -6.94 -5.32 12.14
CA ALA A 81 -6.23 -4.25 11.44
C ALA A 81 -4.73 -4.27 11.72
N MET A 82 -3.94 -3.99 10.68
CA MET A 82 -2.49 -3.90 10.73
C MET A 82 -2.03 -2.76 9.83
N VAL A 83 -0.93 -2.13 10.18
CA VAL A 83 -0.26 -1.13 9.33
C VAL A 83 1.16 -1.56 9.07
N ASP A 84 1.57 -1.53 7.80
CA ASP A 84 2.96 -1.69 7.39
C ASP A 84 3.54 -0.29 7.17
N ALA A 85 4.55 0.10 7.96
CA ALA A 85 5.23 1.37 7.77
C ALA A 85 6.17 1.27 6.56
N GLY A 86 5.86 1.99 5.48
CA GLY A 86 6.71 2.06 4.29
C GLY A 86 7.70 3.22 4.34
N PHE A 87 8.63 3.23 3.37
CA PHE A 87 9.55 4.35 3.20
C PHE A 87 8.84 5.60 2.64
N ASP A 88 7.91 5.38 1.69
CA ASP A 88 7.14 6.45 1.04
C ASP A 88 5.72 6.56 1.62
N GLU A 89 5.00 5.45 1.68
CA GLU A 89 3.61 5.39 2.14
C GLU A 89 3.38 4.24 3.13
N ASN A 90 2.50 4.45 4.09
CA ASN A 90 2.03 3.38 4.97
C ASN A 90 0.98 2.55 4.25
N THR A 91 0.84 1.29 4.62
CA THR A 91 -0.21 0.42 4.09
C THR A 91 -1.11 -0.08 5.20
N LEU A 92 -2.39 0.30 5.19
CA LEU A 92 -3.41 -0.26 6.10
C LEU A 92 -3.98 -1.54 5.50
N THR A 93 -3.83 -2.65 6.22
CA THR A 93 -4.42 -3.94 5.87
C THR A 93 -5.44 -4.36 6.94
N VAL A 94 -6.66 -4.72 6.51
CA VAL A 94 -7.67 -5.33 7.38
C VAL A 94 -8.07 -6.70 6.85
N CYS A 95 -8.23 -7.66 7.75
CA CYS A 95 -8.58 -9.04 7.41
C CYS A 95 -9.76 -9.50 8.26
N HIS A 96 -10.74 -10.13 7.62
CA HIS A 96 -11.83 -10.80 8.32
C HIS A 96 -11.30 -11.99 9.10
N GLU A 97 -11.87 -12.27 10.27
CA GLU A 97 -11.45 -13.38 11.16
C GLU A 97 -11.44 -14.77 10.47
N SER A 98 -12.28 -14.96 9.45
CA SER A 98 -12.33 -16.21 8.69
C SER A 98 -11.17 -16.37 7.69
N PHE A 99 -10.32 -15.36 7.51
CA PHE A 99 -9.27 -15.33 6.52
C PHE A 99 -7.90 -15.12 7.17
N LYS A 100 -6.96 -15.99 6.84
CA LYS A 100 -5.56 -15.89 7.26
C LYS A 100 -4.72 -15.56 6.02
N PRO A 101 -4.19 -14.34 5.90
CA PRO A 101 -3.40 -13.96 4.73
C PRO A 101 -2.09 -14.74 4.66
N SER A 102 -1.66 -15.01 3.44
CA SER A 102 -0.39 -15.65 3.08
C SER A 102 0.26 -14.92 1.91
N ASP A 103 1.56 -15.11 1.73
CA ASP A 103 2.31 -14.50 0.62
C ASP A 103 1.86 -15.00 -0.77
N ALA A 104 1.12 -16.12 -0.83
CA ALA A 104 0.58 -16.67 -2.07
C ALA A 104 -0.76 -16.02 -2.48
N ASP A 105 -1.39 -15.24 -1.60
CA ASP A 105 -2.68 -14.62 -1.89
C ASP A 105 -2.55 -13.50 -2.93
N LYS A 106 -3.48 -13.51 -3.89
CA LYS A 106 -3.51 -12.53 -4.98
C LYS A 106 -4.49 -11.42 -4.65
N TRP A 107 -3.96 -10.22 -4.52
CA TRP A 107 -4.71 -9.00 -4.33
C TRP A 107 -5.27 -8.51 -5.68
N GLU A 108 -6.53 -8.13 -5.68
CA GLU A 108 -7.22 -7.54 -6.83
C GLU A 108 -7.38 -6.04 -6.60
N LEU A 109 -6.92 -5.23 -7.55
CA LEU A 109 -7.07 -3.77 -7.50
C LEU A 109 -8.53 -3.37 -7.71
N MET A 110 -9.05 -2.50 -6.85
CA MET A 110 -10.39 -1.92 -7.00
C MET A 110 -10.39 -0.81 -8.05
N PRO A 111 -11.51 -0.59 -8.76
CA PRO A 111 -11.60 0.40 -9.84
C PRO A 111 -11.80 1.84 -9.32
N PHE A 112 -11.39 2.13 -8.09
CA PHE A 112 -11.46 3.46 -7.48
C PHE A 112 -10.16 3.78 -6.76
N GLN A 113 -9.96 5.07 -6.49
CA GLN A 113 -8.88 5.59 -5.64
C GLN A 113 -9.48 6.33 -4.45
N VAL A 114 -8.71 6.44 -3.38
CA VAL A 114 -9.08 7.14 -2.16
C VAL A 114 -8.33 8.45 -2.10
N GLY A 115 -9.05 9.57 -2.16
CA GLY A 115 -8.45 10.89 -1.97
C GLY A 115 -8.21 11.14 -0.48
N VAL A 116 -7.08 11.77 -0.17
CA VAL A 116 -6.70 12.14 1.20
C VAL A 116 -6.19 13.57 1.22
N ASP A 117 -6.61 14.32 2.22
CA ASP A 117 -6.29 15.75 2.43
C ASP A 117 -5.90 16.07 3.88
N THR A 118 -6.11 15.13 4.81
CA THR A 118 -5.68 15.27 6.21
C THR A 118 -4.40 14.49 6.54
N GLY A 119 -3.78 13.85 5.55
CA GLY A 119 -2.72 12.86 5.75
C GLY A 119 -3.17 11.58 6.46
N ARG A 120 -4.47 11.25 6.43
CA ARG A 120 -5.05 10.01 7.00
C ARG A 120 -5.96 9.31 6.00
N PHE A 121 -5.96 7.98 6.02
CA PHE A 121 -7.01 7.19 5.39
C PHE A 121 -7.45 6.06 6.31
N GLY A 122 -8.66 5.56 6.07
CA GLY A 122 -9.20 4.47 6.86
C GLY A 122 -10.20 3.61 6.11
N LEU A 123 -10.58 2.55 6.81
CA LEU A 123 -11.59 1.57 6.41
C LEU A 123 -12.62 1.50 7.52
N PHE A 124 -13.82 1.97 7.23
CA PHE A 124 -14.90 2.12 8.21
C PHE A 124 -16.12 1.36 7.73
N ASP A 125 -16.84 0.71 8.62
CA ASP A 125 -18.18 0.22 8.32
C ASP A 125 -19.09 1.42 8.01
N ALA A 126 -19.96 1.27 7.01
CA ALA A 126 -20.94 2.28 6.62
C ALA A 126 -21.82 2.78 7.79
N VAL A 127 -22.05 1.96 8.84
CA VAL A 127 -22.79 2.38 10.05
C VAL A 127 -22.16 3.58 10.76
N THR A 128 -20.87 3.82 10.55
CA THR A 128 -20.14 4.97 11.11
C THR A 128 -20.74 6.30 10.62
N TYR A 129 -21.42 6.30 9.48
CA TYR A 129 -21.97 7.50 8.82
C TYR A 129 -23.50 7.59 8.90
N ASP A 130 -24.18 6.69 9.61
CA ASP A 130 -25.65 6.66 9.65
C ASP A 130 -26.28 7.88 10.37
N ASN A 131 -25.49 8.70 11.07
CA ASN A 131 -25.97 9.78 11.94
C ASN A 131 -25.35 11.17 11.68
N ASP A 132 -24.72 11.42 10.52
CA ASP A 132 -23.99 12.69 10.25
C ASP A 132 -23.02 13.06 11.40
N ASN A 133 -22.34 12.05 11.96
CA ASN A 133 -21.40 12.27 13.06
C ASN A 133 -20.07 12.80 12.51
N ASP A 134 -19.92 14.13 12.52
CA ASP A 134 -18.69 14.81 12.12
C ASP A 134 -17.48 14.53 13.05
N GLU A 135 -17.66 13.76 14.12
CA GLU A 135 -16.60 13.46 15.11
C GLU A 135 -15.63 12.34 14.66
N LEU A 136 -15.85 11.69 13.51
CA LEU A 136 -15.01 10.56 13.08
C LEU A 136 -13.52 10.94 12.98
N LEU A 137 -13.21 12.14 12.51
CA LEU A 137 -11.84 12.63 12.43
C LEU A 137 -11.20 12.75 13.82
N ASP A 138 -11.94 13.26 14.80
CA ASP A 138 -11.48 13.42 16.18
C ASP A 138 -11.31 12.06 16.87
N GLU A 139 -12.27 11.15 16.69
CA GLU A 139 -12.18 9.77 17.16
C GLU A 139 -10.93 9.07 16.61
N CYS A 140 -10.67 9.22 15.30
CA CYS A 140 -9.48 8.70 14.66
C CYS A 140 -8.19 9.30 15.25
N CYS A 141 -8.16 10.61 15.49
CA CYS A 141 -7.00 11.27 16.10
C CYS A 141 -6.73 10.72 17.51
N ILE A 142 -7.77 10.52 18.32
CA ILE A 142 -7.67 9.94 19.66
C ILE A 142 -7.20 8.49 19.58
N ALA A 143 -7.77 7.68 18.68
CA ALA A 143 -7.45 6.27 18.52
C ALA A 143 -6.00 6.05 18.06
N MET A 144 -5.46 6.94 17.23
CA MET A 144 -4.05 6.88 16.84
C MET A 144 -3.13 7.39 17.94
N GLY A 145 -3.49 8.48 18.63
CA GLY A 145 -2.60 9.14 19.59
C GLY A 145 -1.27 9.53 18.92
N THR A 146 -0.16 8.93 19.35
CA THR A 146 1.18 9.11 18.73
C THR A 146 1.59 7.93 17.82
N SER A 147 0.69 6.98 17.58
CA SER A 147 0.89 5.84 16.68
C SER A 147 0.68 6.23 15.22
N ILE A 148 1.17 5.40 14.30
CA ILE A 148 0.96 5.54 12.85
C ILE A 148 -0.42 5.04 12.38
N GLY A 149 -1.22 4.48 13.29
CA GLY A 149 -2.58 4.03 13.03
C GLY A 149 -3.30 3.62 14.31
N GLY A 150 -4.61 3.35 14.19
CA GLY A 150 -5.48 2.99 15.30
C GLY A 150 -6.77 2.31 14.83
N VAL A 151 -7.55 1.82 15.79
CA VAL A 151 -8.89 1.24 15.57
C VAL A 151 -9.93 2.02 16.35
N VAL A 152 -11.06 2.27 15.69
CA VAL A 152 -12.30 2.75 16.29
C VAL A 152 -13.32 1.61 16.29
N ALA A 153 -14.48 1.77 16.94
CA ALA A 153 -15.44 0.67 17.14
C ALA A 153 -15.83 -0.05 15.83
N PHE A 154 -15.97 0.71 14.76
CA PHE A 154 -16.43 0.25 13.45
C PHE A 154 -15.43 0.53 12.33
N GLY A 155 -14.13 0.66 12.63
CA GLY A 155 -13.15 0.87 11.58
C GLY A 155 -11.71 0.91 12.05
N ALA A 156 -10.81 1.13 11.09
CA ALA A 156 -9.40 1.32 11.33
C ALA A 156 -8.89 2.50 10.50
N VAL A 157 -7.89 3.19 11.02
CA VAL A 157 -7.29 4.40 10.42
C VAL A 157 -5.76 4.30 10.46
N SER A 158 -5.11 4.89 9.47
CA SER A 158 -3.67 5.01 9.37
C SER A 158 -3.29 6.42 8.91
N LEU A 159 -2.12 6.90 9.34
CA LEU A 159 -1.41 7.96 8.64
C LEU A 159 -1.01 7.46 7.26
N THR A 160 -0.92 8.35 6.26
CA THR A 160 -0.50 7.97 4.90
C THR A 160 1.01 7.81 4.73
N GLY A 161 1.81 8.46 5.59
CA GLY A 161 3.28 8.48 5.49
C GLY A 161 3.83 9.75 4.82
N PHE A 162 3.26 10.19 3.70
CA PHE A 162 3.73 11.38 2.96
C PHE A 162 2.79 12.61 3.07
N GLY A 163 1.53 12.40 3.47
CA GLY A 163 0.49 13.45 3.49
C GLY A 163 -0.63 13.18 2.49
N ASP A 164 -0.98 14.20 1.70
CA ASP A 164 -2.18 14.22 0.86
C ASP A 164 -1.94 13.55 -0.49
N GLY A 165 -2.99 12.99 -1.11
CA GLY A 165 -2.82 12.22 -2.35
C GLY A 165 -4.01 11.35 -2.76
N CYS A 166 -3.75 10.43 -3.69
CA CYS A 166 -4.71 9.44 -4.19
C CYS A 166 -4.15 8.04 -4.00
N PHE A 167 -4.79 7.28 -3.12
CA PHE A 167 -4.30 6.02 -2.60
C PHE A 167 -5.07 4.85 -3.22
N SER A 168 -4.39 3.72 -3.37
CA SER A 168 -4.91 2.56 -4.08
C SER A 168 -5.58 1.58 -3.12
N CYS A 169 -6.71 1.02 -3.53
CA CYS A 169 -7.41 0.00 -2.74
C CYS A 169 -7.31 -1.36 -3.42
N SER A 170 -6.81 -2.36 -2.71
CA SER A 170 -6.76 -3.75 -3.19
C SER A 170 -7.48 -4.69 -2.24
N VAL A 171 -8.03 -5.79 -2.76
CA VAL A 171 -8.86 -6.71 -1.99
C VAL A 171 -8.55 -8.17 -2.28
N ILE A 172 -8.92 -9.05 -1.35
CA ILE A 172 -8.99 -10.49 -1.57
C ILE A 172 -10.44 -10.94 -1.41
N ARG A 173 -10.92 -11.74 -2.37
CA ARG A 173 -12.28 -12.30 -2.38
C ARG A 173 -12.29 -13.80 -2.11
N ARG A 174 -13.21 -14.25 -1.27
CA ARG A 174 -13.57 -15.65 -1.05
C ARG A 174 -15.08 -15.77 -1.10
N ASP A 175 -15.60 -16.77 -1.82
CA ASP A 175 -17.04 -17.00 -1.98
C ASP A 175 -17.84 -15.74 -2.37
N ARG A 176 -17.27 -14.96 -3.30
CA ARG A 176 -17.80 -13.69 -3.83
C ARG A 176 -17.91 -12.53 -2.81
N ARG A 177 -17.37 -12.69 -1.60
CA ARG A 177 -17.25 -11.60 -0.62
C ARG A 177 -15.80 -11.20 -0.43
N ILE A 178 -15.58 -9.92 -0.18
CA ILE A 178 -14.27 -9.42 0.22
C ILE A 178 -14.00 -9.87 1.68
N VAL A 179 -12.82 -10.43 1.91
CA VAL A 179 -12.36 -10.93 3.22
C VAL A 179 -11.05 -10.30 3.68
N ALA A 180 -10.40 -9.52 2.81
CA ALA A 180 -9.24 -8.72 3.15
C ALA A 180 -9.24 -7.46 2.27
N VAL A 181 -8.86 -6.33 2.85
CA VAL A 181 -8.73 -5.04 2.17
C VAL A 181 -7.39 -4.43 2.53
N LYS A 182 -6.75 -3.81 1.55
CA LYS A 182 -5.47 -3.13 1.67
C LYS A 182 -5.58 -1.75 1.02
N LEU A 183 -5.28 -0.71 1.79
CA LEU A 183 -5.08 0.65 1.30
C LEU A 183 -3.59 0.95 1.34
N ASN A 184 -3.02 1.30 0.18
CA ASN A 184 -1.65 1.78 0.04
C ASN A 184 -1.71 3.25 -0.33
#